data_AF-A0A0A8WPY7-F1
#
_entry.id   AF-A0A0A8WPY7-F1
#
_cell.length_a   1.000
_cell.length_b   1.000
_cell.length_c   1.000
_cell.angle_alpha   90.00
_cell.angle_beta   90.00
_cell.angle_gamma   90.00
#
_symmetry.space_group_name_H-M   'P 1'
#
loop_
_entity.id
_entity.type
_entity.pdbx_description
1 polymer ?
#
loop_
_entity_poly.entity_id
_entity_poly.type
_entity_poly.pdbx_seq_one_letter_code
_entity_poly.pdbx_strand_id
1 'polypeptide(L)'
;MAELSRRSFLNAPCSRLIDFKESYYMKKYCAILILLIILVPGACCGNALTIQPFRSEQVDRLMEEAISGGLIAGGVVLVGTAKGIVFEKPYGRVAADPLSRPITLDTVFDIASLTKVVATAPAILKLAEERRISLVDPVKKWLPEFSQRDDLLIWHLLTHTSGLDDFTLSAANPMPSALAGAAAQKPKGVVGNRFRYADINFILLGEIVSRAGALPLDQFAAANIFAPSDMRDTCFNPGKERAERCAPTAVGEHAVLPGEVQDSLARQLGGVAGHAGVFSTAGDLGRFCMMILNRGEGRGGNGPFAPNH
;
A
#
# COMPACT_ATOMS: atom_id res chain seq x y z
N MET A 1 62.58 12.47 22.79
CA MET A 1 63.31 11.94 21.63
C MET A 1 62.30 11.16 20.80
N ALA A 2 61.52 11.85 19.96
CA ALA A 2 61.90 12.33 18.62
C ALA A 2 61.94 11.16 17.62
N GLU A 3 61.08 10.99 16.60
CA GLU A 3 60.35 11.86 15.66
C GLU A 3 60.88 11.65 14.23
N LEU A 4 59.95 11.59 13.26
CA LEU A 4 60.13 11.85 11.82
C LEU A 4 61.07 10.91 11.03
N SER A 5 60.76 10.45 9.81
CA SER A 5 59.59 10.63 8.92
C SER A 5 59.44 9.35 8.03
N ARG A 6 58.61 9.20 6.98
CA ARG A 6 57.97 10.16 6.07
C ARG A 6 56.76 9.54 5.31
N ARG A 7 56.08 10.41 4.55
CA ARG A 7 55.05 10.19 3.51
C ARG A 7 55.57 9.32 2.33
N SER A 8 54.79 8.66 1.45
CA SER A 8 53.33 8.41 1.23
C SER A 8 53.22 7.35 0.07
N PHE A 9 52.12 6.99 -0.64
CA PHE A 9 50.74 7.50 -0.83
C PHE A 9 49.84 6.38 -1.46
N LEU A 10 48.54 6.66 -1.70
CA LEU A 10 47.63 6.08 -2.72
C LEU A 10 47.50 4.53 -2.87
N ASN A 11 46.43 3.94 -2.31
CA ASN A 11 45.27 3.44 -3.09
C ASN A 11 44.28 2.61 -2.23
N ALA A 12 43.04 3.08 -2.10
CA ALA A 12 41.90 2.30 -1.59
C ALA A 12 40.57 2.91 -2.10
N PRO A 13 39.71 2.15 -2.82
CA PRO A 13 38.49 2.70 -3.40
C PRO A 13 37.33 2.84 -2.39
N CYS A 14 36.54 3.89 -2.59
CA CYS A 14 35.41 4.31 -1.77
C CYS A 14 34.19 3.36 -1.85
N SER A 15 33.56 3.05 -0.71
CA SER A 15 32.12 2.69 -0.63
C SER A 15 31.55 2.72 0.82
N ARG A 16 31.61 3.88 1.49
CA ARG A 16 30.81 4.16 2.70
C ARG A 16 30.17 5.55 2.62
N LEU A 17 28.97 5.62 2.04
CA LEU A 17 28.07 6.77 2.09
C LEU A 17 26.67 6.33 1.64
N ILE A 18 25.92 5.69 2.54
CA ILE A 18 24.46 5.65 2.44
C ILE A 18 23.96 6.97 3.04
N ASP A 19 23.15 7.72 2.29
CA ASP A 19 22.86 9.13 2.60
C ASP A 19 22.09 9.27 3.93
N PHE A 20 22.56 10.20 4.78
CA PHE A 20 21.97 10.48 6.08
C PHE A 20 20.62 11.21 6.00
N LYS A 21 20.24 11.74 4.84
CA LYS A 21 18.98 12.48 4.60
C LYS A 21 17.71 11.65 4.81
N GLU A 22 17.69 10.39 4.36
CA GLU A 22 16.52 9.50 4.47
C GLU A 22 16.00 9.38 5.92
N SER A 23 16.93 9.25 6.87
CA SER A 23 16.59 9.12 8.30
C SER A 23 15.91 10.36 8.89
N TYR A 24 16.10 11.54 8.30
CA TYR A 24 15.50 12.79 8.78
C TYR A 24 14.02 12.89 8.38
N TYR A 25 13.67 12.54 7.15
CA TYR A 25 12.28 12.55 6.67
C TYR A 25 11.43 11.47 7.34
N MET A 26 11.92 10.24 7.44
CA MET A 26 11.22 9.16 8.16
C MET A 26 10.85 9.52 9.60
N LYS A 27 11.73 10.24 10.32
CA LYS A 27 11.44 10.69 11.70
C LYS A 27 10.36 11.77 11.76
N LYS A 28 10.26 12.65 10.75
CA LYS A 28 9.16 13.62 10.66
C LYS A 28 7.81 12.95 10.36
N TYR A 29 7.77 11.99 9.45
CA TYR A 29 6.52 11.27 9.15
C TYR A 29 6.02 10.45 10.34
N CYS A 30 6.90 9.77 11.07
CA CYS A 30 6.54 9.14 12.33
C CYS A 30 6.03 10.14 13.38
N ALA A 31 6.63 11.33 13.48
CA ALA A 31 6.17 12.35 14.42
C ALA A 31 4.75 12.86 14.10
N ILE A 32 4.41 13.06 12.83
CA ILE A 32 3.06 13.47 12.40
C ILE A 32 2.03 12.37 12.75
N LEU A 33 2.35 11.11 12.44
CA LEU A 33 1.46 9.98 12.73
C LEU A 33 1.24 9.77 14.24
N ILE A 34 2.27 10.01 15.06
CA ILE A 34 2.20 9.92 16.53
C ILE A 34 1.44 11.11 17.14
N LEU A 35 1.58 12.33 16.59
CA LEU A 35 0.88 13.51 17.09
C LEU A 35 -0.65 13.40 16.93
N LEU A 36 -1.11 12.74 15.86
CA LEU A 36 -2.52 12.42 15.64
C LEU A 36 -3.10 11.43 16.67
N ILE A 37 -2.25 10.61 17.33
CA ILE A 37 -2.67 9.62 18.32
C ILE A 37 -2.63 10.20 19.75
N ILE A 38 -1.70 11.12 20.04
CA ILE A 38 -1.48 11.67 21.39
C ILE A 38 -2.54 12.74 21.79
N LEU A 39 -3.31 13.27 20.85
CA LEU A 39 -4.35 14.28 21.10
C LEU A 39 -5.66 13.76 21.73
N VAL A 40 -5.63 12.60 22.39
CA VAL A 40 -6.73 12.06 23.21
C VAL A 40 -6.33 12.02 24.69
N PRO A 41 -6.63 13.06 25.49
CA PRO A 41 -6.47 13.01 26.94
C PRO A 41 -7.42 11.98 27.55
N GLY A 42 -6.92 11.15 28.45
CA GLY A 42 -7.73 10.17 29.18
C GLY A 42 -8.72 10.81 30.16
N ALA A 43 -9.92 11.11 29.70
CA ALA A 43 -11.01 11.63 30.53
C ALA A 43 -11.80 10.49 31.20
N CYS A 44 -11.23 9.91 32.27
CA CYS A 44 -11.88 8.88 33.09
C CYS A 44 -13.01 9.45 33.98
N CYS A 45 -14.00 10.13 33.39
CA CYS A 45 -15.22 10.58 34.06
C CYS A 45 -16.33 10.94 33.04
N GLY A 46 -17.36 10.09 32.93
CA GLY A 46 -18.78 10.40 32.68
C GLY A 46 -19.24 11.15 31.42
N ASN A 47 -18.39 11.94 30.76
CA ASN A 47 -18.79 12.75 29.63
C ASN A 47 -18.99 11.89 28.39
N ALA A 48 -20.14 12.06 27.72
CA ALA A 48 -20.29 11.66 26.33
C ALA A 48 -19.14 12.29 25.52
N LEU A 49 -18.57 11.53 24.58
CA LEU A 49 -17.53 12.04 23.70
C LEU A 49 -18.09 13.15 22.82
N THR A 50 -17.92 14.40 23.26
CA THR A 50 -18.23 15.60 22.48
C THR A 50 -17.25 15.67 21.31
N ILE A 51 -17.62 15.00 20.22
CA ILE A 51 -16.90 15.06 18.95
C ILE A 51 -16.78 16.54 18.58
N GLN A 52 -15.55 17.05 18.61
CA GLN A 52 -15.25 18.41 18.19
C GLN A 52 -15.77 18.59 16.75
N PRO A 53 -16.47 19.69 16.42
CA PRO A 53 -16.91 19.94 15.06
C PRO A 53 -15.69 19.91 14.13
N PHE A 54 -15.84 19.25 12.98
CA PHE A 54 -14.78 19.19 11.98
C PHE A 54 -14.44 20.62 11.51
N ARG A 55 -13.15 20.98 11.55
CA ARG A 55 -12.65 22.31 11.21
C ARG A 55 -11.81 22.25 9.93
N SER A 56 -12.47 22.55 8.81
CA SER A 56 -11.88 22.65 7.47
C SER A 56 -10.64 23.55 7.43
N GLU A 57 -10.66 24.64 8.19
CA GLU A 57 -9.61 25.66 8.21
C GLU A 57 -8.29 25.12 8.79
N GLN A 58 -8.35 24.06 9.61
CA GLN A 58 -7.17 23.38 10.12
C GLN A 58 -6.56 22.44 9.07
N VAL A 59 -7.38 21.79 8.24
CA VAL A 59 -6.89 20.97 7.12
C VAL A 59 -6.28 21.87 6.05
N ASP A 60 -6.93 23.00 5.75
CA ASP A 60 -6.44 24.00 4.80
C ASP A 60 -5.05 24.51 5.16
N ARG A 61 -4.86 25.02 6.39
CA ARG A 61 -3.55 25.48 6.85
C ARG A 61 -2.48 24.39 6.80
N LEU A 62 -2.79 23.17 7.25
CA LEU A 62 -1.80 22.08 7.25
C LEU A 62 -1.37 21.68 5.83
N MET A 63 -2.28 21.70 4.86
CA MET A 63 -1.94 21.44 3.45
C MET A 63 -1.18 22.60 2.82
N GLU A 64 -1.56 23.84 3.10
CA GLU A 64 -0.86 25.05 2.63
C GLU A 64 0.55 25.18 3.22
N GLU A 65 0.74 24.87 4.51
CA GLU A 65 2.04 24.77 5.18
C GLU A 65 2.91 23.65 4.60
N ALA A 66 2.33 22.47 4.32
CA ALA A 66 3.07 21.36 3.72
C ALA A 66 3.51 21.62 2.26
N ILE A 67 2.69 22.33 1.47
CA ILE A 67 3.01 22.70 0.08
C ILE A 67 4.03 23.85 0.06
N SER A 68 3.80 24.93 0.81
CA SER A 68 4.70 26.08 0.86
C SER A 68 6.06 25.75 1.51
N GLY A 69 6.09 24.79 2.44
CA GLY A 69 7.31 24.20 3.00
C GLY A 69 8.00 23.16 2.10
N GLY A 70 7.46 22.87 0.91
CA GLY A 70 8.04 21.94 -0.06
C GLY A 70 8.04 20.46 0.39
N LEU A 71 7.18 20.07 1.34
CA LEU A 71 7.08 18.69 1.83
C LEU A 71 6.28 17.81 0.86
N ILE A 72 5.29 18.38 0.19
CA ILE A 72 4.47 17.74 -0.86
C ILE A 72 4.22 18.72 -2.01
N ALA A 73 4.02 18.20 -3.22
CA ALA A 73 3.53 19.01 -4.34
C ALA A 73 2.04 19.39 -4.18
N GLY A 74 1.28 18.53 -3.50
CA GLY A 74 -0.14 18.65 -3.27
C GLY A 74 -0.78 17.31 -2.90
N GLY A 75 -2.10 17.24 -2.91
CA GLY A 75 -2.87 16.03 -2.64
C GLY A 75 -4.38 16.30 -2.62
N VAL A 76 -5.18 15.27 -2.38
CA VAL A 76 -6.61 15.41 -2.09
C VAL A 76 -6.86 14.91 -0.67
N VAL A 77 -7.51 15.70 0.17
CA VAL A 77 -7.94 15.27 1.51
C VAL A 77 -9.43 15.01 1.50
N LEU A 78 -9.82 13.79 1.88
CA LEU A 78 -11.20 13.36 2.08
C LEU A 78 -11.39 12.96 3.55
N VAL A 79 -12.44 13.46 4.18
CA VAL A 79 -12.88 13.07 5.52
C VAL A 79 -14.35 12.68 5.46
N GLY A 80 -14.72 11.56 6.08
CA GLY A 80 -16.07 11.02 6.01
C GLY A 80 -16.39 10.07 7.18
N THR A 81 -17.59 9.52 7.15
CA THR A 81 -18.12 8.57 8.12
C THR A 81 -18.91 7.48 7.40
N ALA A 82 -19.40 6.47 8.12
CA ALA A 82 -20.39 5.50 7.66
C ALA A 82 -21.58 6.14 6.88
N LYS A 83 -21.98 7.37 7.25
CA LYS A 83 -23.12 8.10 6.66
C LYS A 83 -22.79 8.88 5.38
N GLY A 84 -21.50 9.02 5.02
CA GLY A 84 -21.08 9.84 3.88
C GLY A 84 -19.83 10.68 4.12
N ILE A 85 -19.40 11.35 3.05
CA ILE A 85 -18.30 12.31 3.04
C ILE A 85 -18.74 13.60 3.76
N VAL A 86 -17.86 14.14 4.60
CA VAL A 86 -18.04 15.39 5.36
C VAL A 86 -17.20 16.52 4.76
N PHE A 87 -16.05 16.18 4.17
CA PHE A 87 -15.13 17.12 3.53
C PHE A 87 -14.36 16.42 2.41
N GLU A 88 -14.18 17.08 1.29
CA GLU A 88 -13.32 16.63 0.19
C GLU A 88 -12.76 17.85 -0.55
N LYS A 89 -11.43 18.00 -0.61
CA LYS A 89 -10.78 19.16 -1.24
C LYS A 89 -9.42 18.79 -1.87
N PRO A 90 -9.14 19.25 -3.11
CA PRO A 90 -7.82 19.14 -3.73
C PRO A 90 -6.92 20.33 -3.33
N TYR A 91 -5.62 20.08 -3.27
CA TYR A 91 -4.59 21.06 -2.93
C TYR A 91 -3.37 20.91 -3.82
N GLY A 92 -2.73 22.03 -4.17
CA GLY A 92 -1.45 22.03 -4.87
C GLY A 92 -1.50 21.49 -6.31
N ARG A 93 -0.40 20.88 -6.74
CA ARG A 93 -0.15 20.47 -8.13
C ARG A 93 0.39 19.04 -8.18
N VAL A 94 0.32 18.40 -9.35
CA VAL A 94 0.73 16.99 -9.48
C VAL A 94 2.24 16.77 -9.37
N ALA A 95 3.05 17.82 -9.53
CA ALA A 95 4.48 17.82 -9.27
C ALA A 95 4.91 19.16 -8.65
N ALA A 96 6.12 19.21 -8.08
CA ALA A 96 6.67 20.45 -7.50
C ALA A 96 6.98 21.54 -8.55
N ASP A 97 6.97 21.19 -9.83
CA ASP A 97 7.03 22.13 -10.96
C ASP A 97 5.77 23.04 -10.99
N PRO A 98 5.91 24.38 -10.89
CA PRO A 98 4.80 25.32 -11.02
C PRO A 98 4.02 25.23 -12.34
N LEU A 99 4.62 24.68 -13.41
CA LEU A 99 3.96 24.48 -14.71
C LEU A 99 3.16 23.18 -14.79
N SER A 100 3.38 22.22 -13.89
CA SER A 100 2.59 20.98 -13.80
C SER A 100 1.11 21.27 -13.55
N ARG A 101 0.18 20.39 -13.94
CA ARG A 101 -1.26 20.66 -13.75
C ARG A 101 -1.66 20.71 -12.27
N PRO A 102 -2.67 21.51 -11.87
CA PRO A 102 -3.25 21.44 -10.53
C PRO A 102 -3.82 20.04 -10.26
N ILE A 103 -3.91 19.69 -8.98
CA ILE A 103 -4.63 18.49 -8.54
C ILE A 103 -6.14 18.76 -8.57
N THR A 104 -6.89 17.74 -8.97
CA THR A 104 -8.36 17.69 -9.00
C THR A 104 -8.86 16.48 -8.21
N LEU A 105 -10.15 16.42 -7.90
CA LEU A 105 -10.74 15.23 -7.27
C LEU A 105 -10.61 13.97 -8.16
N ASP A 106 -10.68 14.17 -9.47
CA ASP A 106 -10.50 13.14 -10.50
C ASP A 106 -9.04 12.74 -10.75
N THR A 107 -8.08 13.33 -10.01
CA THR A 107 -6.67 12.97 -10.13
C THR A 107 -6.42 11.61 -9.48
N VAL A 108 -5.84 10.71 -10.27
CA VAL A 108 -5.51 9.34 -9.89
C VAL A 108 -4.07 9.31 -9.38
N PHE A 109 -3.82 8.58 -8.29
CA PHE A 109 -2.50 8.42 -7.68
C PHE A 109 -2.12 6.93 -7.65
N ASP A 110 -0.84 6.61 -7.82
CA ASP A 110 -0.29 5.32 -7.39
C ASP A 110 -0.43 5.25 -5.86
N ILE A 111 -1.15 4.26 -5.35
CA ILE A 111 -1.39 4.12 -3.91
C ILE A 111 -0.41 3.14 -3.24
N ALA A 112 0.58 2.65 -3.98
CA ALA A 112 1.65 1.77 -3.54
C ALA A 112 1.13 0.63 -2.63
N SER A 113 1.62 0.55 -1.39
CA SER A 113 1.26 -0.51 -0.45
C SER A 113 -0.18 -0.53 0.05
N LEU A 114 -1.00 0.51 -0.21
CA LEU A 114 -2.45 0.44 0.03
C LEU A 114 -3.13 -0.61 -0.88
N THR A 115 -2.49 -1.03 -1.98
CA THR A 115 -2.85 -2.21 -2.78
C THR A 115 -3.18 -3.43 -1.91
N LYS A 116 -2.39 -3.67 -0.86
CA LYS A 116 -2.60 -4.78 0.09
C LYS A 116 -3.96 -4.71 0.78
N VAL A 117 -4.36 -3.49 1.15
CA VAL A 117 -5.55 -3.18 1.96
C VAL A 117 -6.80 -3.08 1.08
N VAL A 118 -6.72 -2.50 -0.13
CA VAL A 118 -7.89 -2.25 -0.98
C VAL A 118 -8.18 -3.35 -2.00
N ALA A 119 -7.19 -4.14 -2.38
CA ALA A 119 -7.34 -5.21 -3.38
C ALA A 119 -7.06 -6.60 -2.78
N THR A 120 -5.83 -6.85 -2.34
CA THR A 120 -5.35 -8.22 -2.11
C THR A 120 -5.95 -8.88 -0.86
N ALA A 121 -5.98 -8.20 0.28
CA ALA A 121 -6.64 -8.72 1.47
C ALA A 121 -8.16 -8.87 1.28
N PRO A 122 -8.90 -7.87 0.72
CA PRO A 122 -10.30 -8.04 0.34
C PRO A 122 -10.54 -9.22 -0.61
N ALA A 123 -9.72 -9.42 -1.64
CA ALA A 123 -9.86 -10.55 -2.56
C ALA A 123 -9.70 -11.92 -1.86
N ILE A 124 -8.72 -12.04 -0.96
CA ILE A 124 -8.53 -13.22 -0.12
C ILE A 124 -9.74 -13.43 0.83
N LEU A 125 -10.23 -12.37 1.47
CA LEU A 125 -11.43 -12.45 2.30
C LEU A 125 -12.68 -12.85 1.51
N LYS A 126 -12.82 -12.40 0.26
CA LYS A 126 -13.94 -12.75 -0.61
C LYS A 126 -13.93 -14.23 -1.00
N LEU A 127 -12.76 -14.75 -1.36
CA LEU A 127 -12.56 -16.18 -1.60
C LEU A 127 -12.83 -17.04 -0.35
N ALA A 128 -12.61 -16.49 0.85
CA ALA A 128 -12.91 -17.18 2.11
C ALA A 128 -14.42 -17.15 2.46
N GLU A 129 -15.10 -16.03 2.20
CA GLU A 129 -16.57 -15.90 2.30
C GLU A 129 -17.27 -16.87 1.33
N GLU A 130 -16.80 -16.94 0.07
CA GLU A 130 -17.22 -17.90 -0.95
C GLU A 130 -16.84 -19.36 -0.64
N ARG A 131 -16.14 -19.61 0.49
CA ARG A 131 -15.62 -20.93 0.93
C ARG A 131 -14.67 -21.62 -0.06
N ARG A 132 -14.12 -20.88 -1.02
CA ARG A 132 -13.16 -21.37 -2.02
C ARG A 132 -11.80 -21.61 -1.39
N ILE A 133 -11.43 -20.76 -0.42
CA ILE A 133 -10.26 -20.95 0.46
C ILE A 133 -10.69 -20.95 1.92
N SER A 134 -9.80 -21.37 2.82
CA SER A 134 -9.87 -21.08 4.25
C SER A 134 -8.67 -20.23 4.67
N LEU A 135 -8.85 -19.28 5.60
CA LEU A 135 -7.72 -18.52 6.12
C LEU A 135 -6.72 -19.40 6.91
N VAL A 136 -7.18 -20.58 7.38
CA VAL A 136 -6.33 -21.62 7.98
C VAL A 136 -5.99 -22.76 7.01
N ASP A 137 -6.16 -22.57 5.70
CA ASP A 137 -5.52 -23.45 4.71
C ASP A 137 -3.99 -23.30 4.83
N PRO A 138 -3.23 -24.41 4.80
CA PRO A 138 -1.79 -24.35 4.61
C PRO A 138 -1.48 -23.91 3.17
N VAL A 139 -0.53 -22.99 3.02
CA VAL A 139 -0.19 -22.34 1.74
C VAL A 139 0.15 -23.36 0.65
N LYS A 140 0.72 -24.52 1.01
CA LYS A 140 1.03 -25.62 0.08
C LYS A 140 -0.17 -26.18 -0.71
N LYS A 141 -1.40 -25.96 -0.22
CA LYS A 141 -2.65 -26.34 -0.91
C LYS A 141 -2.85 -25.57 -2.23
N TRP A 142 -2.36 -24.33 -2.27
CA TRP A 142 -2.53 -23.41 -3.39
C TRP A 142 -1.20 -23.14 -4.12
N LEU A 143 -0.09 -23.19 -3.39
CA LEU A 143 1.27 -23.03 -3.89
C LEU A 143 2.07 -24.33 -3.65
N PRO A 144 2.00 -25.35 -4.54
CA PRO A 144 2.70 -26.63 -4.39
C PRO A 144 4.22 -26.52 -4.22
N GLU A 145 4.80 -25.39 -4.63
CA GLU A 145 6.18 -24.99 -4.38
C GLU A 145 6.53 -25.07 -2.88
N PHE A 146 5.55 -24.81 -2.00
CA PHE A 146 5.65 -24.90 -0.53
C PHE A 146 5.38 -26.32 0.02
N SER A 147 5.53 -27.39 -0.76
CA SER A 147 5.19 -28.78 -0.37
C SER A 147 5.66 -29.25 1.02
N GLN A 148 6.76 -28.69 1.53
CA GLN A 148 7.37 -29.01 2.84
C GLN A 148 6.91 -28.10 4.00
N ARG A 149 5.87 -27.28 3.81
CA ARG A 149 5.43 -26.23 4.75
C ARG A 149 3.96 -26.38 5.13
N ASP A 150 3.74 -27.11 6.22
CA ASP A 150 2.42 -27.37 6.82
C ASP A 150 2.08 -26.34 7.91
N ASP A 151 3.09 -25.62 8.42
CA ASP A 151 3.05 -24.57 9.44
C ASP A 151 2.63 -23.19 8.89
N LEU A 152 2.79 -22.99 7.58
CA LEU A 152 2.53 -21.71 6.93
C LEU A 152 1.09 -21.66 6.40
N LEU A 153 0.23 -20.88 7.06
CA LEU A 153 -1.18 -20.71 6.71
C LEU A 153 -1.41 -19.40 5.93
N ILE A 154 -2.51 -19.30 5.18
CA ILE A 154 -2.91 -18.05 4.49
C ILE A 154 -2.99 -16.87 5.47
N TRP A 155 -3.53 -17.11 6.68
CA TRP A 155 -3.54 -16.16 7.79
C TRP A 155 -2.16 -15.57 8.10
N HIS A 156 -1.11 -16.41 8.13
CA HIS A 156 0.25 -15.98 8.45
C HIS A 156 0.87 -15.07 7.37
N LEU A 157 0.41 -15.17 6.11
CA LEU A 157 0.75 -14.21 5.07
C LEU A 157 -0.01 -12.88 5.29
N LEU A 158 -1.34 -12.94 5.48
CA LEU A 158 -2.21 -11.77 5.69
C LEU A 158 -1.74 -10.89 6.86
N THR A 159 -1.40 -11.52 8.00
CA THR A 159 -0.98 -10.81 9.21
C THR A 159 0.52 -10.50 9.24
N HIS A 160 1.27 -10.77 8.17
CA HIS A 160 2.73 -10.64 8.14
C HIS A 160 3.44 -11.38 9.30
N THR A 161 2.99 -12.59 9.65
CA THR A 161 3.58 -13.44 10.71
C THR A 161 4.21 -14.74 10.18
N SER A 162 4.35 -14.86 8.86
CA SER A 162 4.95 -15.98 8.13
C SER A 162 6.42 -16.30 8.48
N GLY A 163 7.13 -15.33 9.07
CA GLY A 163 8.57 -15.40 9.30
C GLY A 163 9.45 -15.25 8.05
N LEU A 164 8.87 -14.95 6.89
CA LEU A 164 9.57 -14.76 5.60
C LEU A 164 10.28 -13.41 5.50
N ASP A 165 11.25 -13.34 4.58
CA ASP A 165 12.02 -12.17 4.14
C ASP A 165 11.69 -11.79 2.70
N ASP A 166 11.77 -10.49 2.40
CA ASP A 166 11.86 -10.00 1.03
C ASP A 166 13.25 -10.23 0.44
N PHE A 167 13.32 -10.47 -0.87
CA PHE A 167 14.54 -10.78 -1.60
C PHE A 167 14.42 -10.38 -3.07
N THR A 168 15.56 -10.23 -3.75
CA THR A 168 15.62 -9.88 -5.17
C THR A 168 15.07 -11.02 -6.04
N LEU A 169 14.08 -10.72 -6.87
CA LEU A 169 13.53 -11.67 -7.85
C LEU A 169 14.41 -11.78 -9.11
N SER A 170 14.29 -12.90 -9.81
CA SER A 170 14.89 -13.07 -11.13
C SER A 170 14.06 -12.34 -12.18
N ALA A 171 14.63 -11.27 -12.77
CA ALA A 171 13.97 -10.49 -13.82
C ALA A 171 13.54 -11.33 -15.04
N ALA A 172 14.16 -12.49 -15.28
CA ALA A 172 13.80 -13.41 -16.36
C ALA A 172 12.58 -14.31 -16.03
N ASN A 173 12.31 -14.58 -14.75
CA ASN A 173 11.17 -15.38 -14.30
C ASN A 173 10.67 -14.88 -12.93
N PRO A 174 10.04 -13.70 -12.83
CA PRO A 174 9.81 -13.01 -11.55
C PRO A 174 8.92 -13.81 -10.59
N MET A 175 7.68 -14.12 -10.97
CA MET A 175 6.75 -14.88 -10.11
C MET A 175 7.27 -16.30 -9.77
N PRO A 176 7.76 -17.12 -10.72
CA PRO A 176 8.39 -18.41 -10.38
C PRO A 176 9.55 -18.29 -9.39
N SER A 177 10.37 -17.23 -9.49
CA SER A 177 11.45 -16.98 -8.53
C SER A 177 10.97 -16.50 -7.17
N ALA A 178 9.83 -15.78 -7.11
CA ALA A 178 9.18 -15.40 -5.85
C ALA A 178 8.67 -16.64 -5.11
N LEU A 179 8.01 -17.55 -5.83
CA LEU A 179 7.45 -18.79 -5.30
C LEU A 179 8.55 -19.74 -4.80
N ALA A 180 9.51 -20.09 -5.66
CA ALA A 180 10.61 -20.98 -5.30
C ALA A 180 11.54 -20.38 -4.24
N GLY A 181 11.85 -19.08 -4.35
CA GLY A 181 12.72 -18.38 -3.40
C GLY A 181 12.10 -18.25 -2.01
N ALA A 182 10.79 -17.97 -1.91
CA ALA A 182 10.09 -17.92 -0.64
C ALA A 182 9.89 -19.31 -0.01
N ALA A 183 9.58 -20.33 -0.81
CA ALA A 183 9.45 -21.71 -0.33
C ALA A 183 10.78 -22.26 0.22
N ALA A 184 11.92 -21.85 -0.35
CA ALA A 184 13.25 -22.23 0.12
C ALA A 184 13.69 -21.53 1.44
N GLN A 185 12.95 -20.53 1.93
CA GLN A 185 13.32 -19.82 3.16
C GLN A 185 13.04 -20.65 4.41
N LYS A 186 14.01 -20.62 5.34
CA LYS A 186 13.81 -21.04 6.73
C LYS A 186 13.23 -19.85 7.51
N PRO A 187 12.01 -19.94 8.08
CA PRO A 187 11.40 -18.84 8.82
C PRO A 187 12.28 -18.35 9.98
N LYS A 188 12.26 -17.03 10.24
CA LYS A 188 12.99 -16.42 11.36
C LYS A 188 12.24 -16.60 12.68
N GLY A 189 12.23 -17.83 13.18
CA GLY A 189 11.56 -18.25 14.41
C GLY A 189 10.30 -19.07 14.14
N VAL A 190 9.46 -19.21 15.16
CA VAL A 190 8.16 -19.91 15.05
C VAL A 190 7.18 -19.03 14.27
N VAL A 191 6.57 -19.60 13.23
CA VAL A 191 5.54 -18.92 12.43
C VAL A 191 4.33 -18.56 13.30
N GLY A 192 3.71 -17.41 13.03
CA GLY A 192 2.63 -16.84 13.86
C GLY A 192 3.13 -15.96 15.00
N ASN A 193 4.27 -16.29 15.63
CA ASN A 193 4.71 -15.67 16.90
C ASN A 193 5.35 -14.27 16.77
N ARG A 194 5.53 -13.72 15.56
CA ARG A 194 6.12 -12.39 15.37
C ARG A 194 5.59 -11.68 14.12
N PHE A 195 5.01 -10.49 14.31
CA PHE A 195 4.75 -9.57 13.20
C PHE A 195 6.06 -9.08 12.57
N ARG A 196 6.13 -9.13 11.24
CA ARG A 196 7.21 -8.53 10.47
C ARG A 196 6.75 -8.23 9.04
N TYR A 197 6.53 -6.96 8.76
CA TYR A 197 6.21 -6.50 7.40
C TYR A 197 7.25 -7.03 6.39
N ALA A 198 6.74 -7.57 5.29
CA ALA A 198 7.49 -8.04 4.13
C ALA A 198 6.52 -8.24 2.95
N ASP A 199 6.84 -7.67 1.79
CA ASP A 199 6.00 -7.62 0.60
C ASP A 199 5.75 -8.99 -0.04
N ILE A 200 6.70 -9.92 0.07
CA ILE A 200 6.59 -11.30 -0.43
C ILE A 200 5.32 -11.99 0.05
N ASN A 201 4.86 -11.72 1.27
CA ASN A 201 3.61 -12.27 1.80
C ASN A 201 2.42 -11.95 0.91
N PHE A 202 2.35 -10.71 0.44
CA PHE A 202 1.25 -10.20 -0.36
C PHE A 202 1.41 -10.54 -1.85
N ILE A 203 2.64 -10.69 -2.35
CA ILE A 203 2.90 -11.30 -3.67
C ILE A 203 2.35 -12.74 -3.71
N LEU A 204 2.66 -13.55 -2.68
CA LEU A 204 2.14 -14.92 -2.56
C LEU A 204 0.61 -14.95 -2.42
N LEU A 205 0.00 -14.02 -1.67
CA LEU A 205 -1.46 -13.90 -1.62
C LEU A 205 -2.07 -13.51 -2.98
N GLY A 206 -1.41 -12.65 -3.77
CA GLY A 206 -1.85 -12.32 -5.12
C GLY A 206 -1.88 -13.53 -6.05
N GLU A 207 -0.87 -14.41 -5.96
CA GLU A 207 -0.86 -15.69 -6.69
C GLU A 207 -1.94 -16.66 -6.17
N ILE A 208 -2.21 -16.69 -4.86
CA ILE A 208 -3.31 -17.49 -4.30
C ILE A 208 -4.68 -16.97 -4.79
N VAL A 209 -4.88 -15.66 -4.89
CA VAL A 209 -6.07 -15.08 -5.53
C VAL A 209 -6.17 -15.51 -6.99
N SER A 210 -5.06 -15.47 -7.74
CA SER A 210 -5.03 -15.93 -9.15
C SER A 210 -5.47 -17.39 -9.29
N ARG A 211 -4.84 -18.30 -8.52
CA ARG A 211 -5.08 -19.75 -8.59
C ARG A 211 -6.45 -20.18 -8.04
N ALA A 212 -6.91 -19.64 -6.92
CA ALA A 212 -8.21 -19.96 -6.33
C ALA A 212 -9.38 -19.18 -6.97
N GLY A 213 -9.10 -17.98 -7.46
CA GLY A 213 -10.03 -17.10 -8.17
C GLY A 213 -10.31 -17.54 -9.61
N ALA A 214 -9.36 -18.24 -10.25
CA ALA A 214 -9.34 -18.56 -11.69
C ALA A 214 -9.38 -17.32 -12.59
N LEU A 215 -8.94 -16.17 -12.06
CA LEU A 215 -8.83 -14.87 -12.73
C LEU A 215 -7.57 -14.16 -12.20
N PRO A 216 -6.80 -13.46 -13.06
CA PRO A 216 -5.72 -12.57 -12.63
C PRO A 216 -6.17 -11.59 -11.52
N LEU A 217 -5.25 -11.24 -10.61
CA LEU A 217 -5.56 -10.45 -9.41
C LEU A 217 -6.26 -9.11 -9.72
N ASP A 218 -5.85 -8.43 -10.78
CA ASP A 218 -6.45 -7.19 -11.26
C ASP A 218 -7.90 -7.39 -11.71
N GLN A 219 -8.17 -8.44 -12.48
CA GLN A 219 -9.52 -8.79 -12.95
C GLN A 219 -10.40 -9.26 -11.79
N PHE A 220 -9.86 -10.05 -10.86
CA PHE A 220 -10.58 -10.49 -9.67
C PHE A 220 -10.93 -9.31 -8.77
N ALA A 221 -9.99 -8.40 -8.50
CA ALA A 221 -10.23 -7.22 -7.68
C ALA A 221 -11.22 -6.24 -8.35
N ALA A 222 -11.10 -6.03 -9.67
CA ALA A 222 -12.03 -5.19 -10.42
C ALA A 222 -13.47 -5.71 -10.35
N ALA A 223 -13.67 -7.01 -10.63
CA ALA A 223 -14.99 -7.63 -10.67
C ALA A 223 -15.62 -7.79 -9.27
N ASN A 224 -14.85 -8.19 -8.26
CA ASN A 224 -15.39 -8.62 -6.97
C ASN A 224 -15.25 -7.58 -5.84
N ILE A 225 -14.37 -6.58 -5.98
CA ILE A 225 -14.11 -5.58 -4.94
C ILE A 225 -14.43 -4.16 -5.43
N PHE A 226 -13.82 -3.71 -6.54
CA PHE A 226 -13.91 -2.33 -7.00
C PHE A 226 -15.29 -1.98 -7.59
N ALA A 227 -15.77 -2.76 -8.56
CA ALA A 227 -17.07 -2.50 -9.20
C ALA A 227 -18.26 -2.61 -8.22
N PRO A 228 -18.34 -3.61 -7.31
CA PRO A 228 -19.37 -3.66 -6.27
C PRO A 228 -19.28 -2.52 -5.25
N SER A 229 -18.13 -1.84 -5.15
CA SER A 229 -17.92 -0.68 -4.27
C SER A 229 -18.10 0.68 -4.98
N ASP A 230 -18.52 0.71 -6.25
CA ASP A 230 -18.58 1.91 -7.13
C ASP A 230 -17.22 2.61 -7.31
N MET A 231 -16.11 1.89 -7.14
CA MET A 231 -14.73 2.40 -7.30
C MET A 231 -14.31 2.35 -8.77
N ARG A 232 -14.86 3.29 -9.57
CA ARG A 232 -14.76 3.27 -11.04
C ARG A 232 -13.41 3.69 -11.60
N ASP A 233 -12.62 4.44 -10.82
CA ASP A 233 -11.30 4.89 -11.21
C ASP A 233 -10.16 4.05 -10.62
N THR A 234 -10.45 3.21 -9.62
CA THR A 234 -9.49 2.26 -9.07
C THR A 234 -9.23 1.09 -10.02
N CYS A 235 -7.96 0.89 -10.40
CA CYS A 235 -7.51 -0.33 -11.09
C CYS A 235 -6.02 -0.57 -10.85
N PHE A 236 -5.48 -1.72 -11.27
CA PHE A 236 -4.03 -1.90 -11.34
C PHE A 236 -3.43 -1.20 -12.56
N ASN A 237 -2.19 -0.72 -12.43
CA ASN A 237 -1.27 -0.26 -13.48
C ASN A 237 -1.98 0.26 -14.76
N PRO A 238 -2.71 1.39 -14.69
CA PRO A 238 -3.63 1.85 -15.74
C PRO A 238 -2.95 2.23 -17.07
N GLY A 239 -1.62 2.37 -17.07
CA GLY A 239 -0.83 2.61 -18.26
C GLY A 239 -1.13 3.93 -18.96
N LYS A 240 -0.70 4.01 -20.22
CA LYS A 240 -0.62 5.25 -20.98
C LYS A 240 -2.00 5.85 -21.31
N GLU A 241 -3.04 5.03 -21.39
CA GLU A 241 -4.40 5.43 -21.75
C GLU A 241 -5.10 6.27 -20.67
N ARG A 242 -4.69 6.16 -19.40
CA ARG A 242 -5.18 7.02 -18.30
C ARG A 242 -4.09 7.92 -17.70
N ALA A 243 -2.92 7.99 -18.35
CA ALA A 243 -1.74 8.72 -17.86
C ALA A 243 -2.03 10.19 -17.55
N GLU A 244 -2.83 10.86 -18.38
CA GLU A 244 -3.17 12.28 -18.21
C GLU A 244 -3.84 12.57 -16.86
N ARG A 245 -4.70 11.65 -16.39
CA ARG A 245 -5.37 11.71 -15.09
C ARG A 245 -4.50 11.26 -13.93
N CYS A 246 -3.43 10.53 -14.18
CA CYS A 246 -2.49 10.09 -13.15
C CYS A 246 -1.56 11.24 -12.73
N ALA A 247 -1.21 11.29 -11.45
CA ALA A 247 -0.07 12.06 -10.96
C ALA A 247 1.24 11.27 -11.18
N PRO A 248 2.38 11.94 -11.44
CA PRO A 248 3.69 11.28 -11.49
C PRO A 248 4.15 10.90 -10.08
N THR A 249 4.38 9.60 -9.84
CA THR A 249 4.77 9.09 -8.51
C THR A 249 6.21 9.43 -8.11
N ALA A 250 7.09 9.72 -9.07
CA ALA A 250 8.51 9.98 -8.85
C ALA A 250 9.11 10.91 -9.92
N VAL A 251 10.27 11.49 -9.62
CA VAL A 251 11.01 12.44 -10.48
C VAL A 251 12.49 12.06 -10.59
N GLY A 252 13.19 12.63 -11.57
CA GLY A 252 14.61 12.37 -11.81
C GLY A 252 14.89 10.93 -12.28
N GLU A 253 15.99 10.34 -11.81
CA GLU A 253 16.42 8.98 -12.18
C GLU A 253 15.46 7.85 -11.73
N HIS A 254 14.45 8.18 -10.92
CA HIS A 254 13.42 7.25 -10.46
C HIS A 254 12.05 7.51 -11.10
N ALA A 255 11.95 8.47 -12.03
CA ALA A 255 10.72 8.78 -12.73
C ALA A 255 10.15 7.55 -13.47
N VAL A 256 8.84 7.42 -13.40
CA VAL A 256 8.03 6.47 -14.19
C VAL A 256 7.02 7.26 -15.00
N LEU A 257 6.49 6.68 -16.08
CA LEU A 257 5.42 7.34 -16.82
C LEU A 257 4.16 7.36 -15.95
N PRO A 258 3.38 8.47 -15.93
CA PRO A 258 2.13 8.51 -15.17
C PRO A 258 1.22 7.33 -15.56
N GLY A 259 0.73 6.58 -14.57
CA GLY A 259 -0.06 5.37 -14.78
C GLY A 259 0.74 4.06 -14.88
N GLU A 260 2.07 4.10 -14.89
CA GLU A 260 2.94 2.94 -14.65
C GLU A 260 3.33 2.90 -13.16
N VAL A 261 3.20 1.75 -12.49
CA VAL A 261 3.49 1.63 -11.04
C VAL A 261 4.96 1.96 -10.74
N GLN A 262 5.19 2.74 -9.68
CA GLN A 262 6.53 3.16 -9.28
C GLN A 262 7.36 2.02 -8.71
N ASP A 263 6.73 1.14 -7.92
CA ASP A 263 7.37 0.01 -7.28
C ASP A 263 8.06 -0.92 -8.30
N SER A 264 9.37 -1.12 -8.13
CA SER A 264 10.20 -1.87 -9.08
C SER A 264 9.89 -3.37 -9.09
N LEU A 265 9.42 -3.92 -7.98
CA LEU A 265 9.09 -5.32 -7.80
C LEU A 265 7.73 -5.64 -8.46
N ALA A 266 6.76 -4.73 -8.33
CA ALA A 266 5.49 -4.77 -9.06
C ALA A 266 5.71 -4.63 -10.57
N ARG A 267 6.59 -3.72 -11.02
CA ARG A 267 6.98 -3.63 -12.44
C ARG A 267 7.62 -4.91 -12.98
N GLN A 268 8.50 -5.57 -12.21
CA GLN A 268 9.02 -6.90 -12.59
C GLN A 268 7.89 -7.95 -12.70
N LEU A 269 6.88 -7.87 -11.85
CA LEU A 269 5.68 -8.71 -11.90
C LEU A 269 4.61 -8.24 -12.92
N GLY A 270 4.96 -7.37 -13.88
CA GLY A 270 4.07 -6.93 -14.95
C GLY A 270 3.08 -5.82 -14.56
N GLY A 271 3.27 -5.17 -13.41
CA GLY A 271 2.41 -4.10 -12.89
C GLY A 271 1.27 -4.58 -11.99
N VAL A 272 0.96 -5.88 -11.99
CA VAL A 272 -0.10 -6.50 -11.18
C VAL A 272 0.54 -7.39 -10.11
N ALA A 273 0.76 -6.84 -8.92
CA ALA A 273 1.31 -7.60 -7.79
C ALA A 273 0.49 -7.37 -6.52
N GLY A 274 0.38 -8.40 -5.67
CA GLY A 274 -0.46 -8.30 -4.48
C GLY A 274 0.04 -7.32 -3.41
N HIS A 275 1.30 -6.87 -3.50
CA HIS A 275 1.89 -5.90 -2.58
C HIS A 275 1.76 -4.43 -3.04
N ALA A 276 1.82 -4.16 -4.35
CA ALA A 276 1.76 -2.84 -4.97
C ALA A 276 1.30 -2.92 -6.44
N GLY A 277 0.71 -1.85 -6.98
CA GLY A 277 0.24 -1.81 -8.37
C GLY A 277 -1.10 -1.11 -8.57
N VAL A 278 -1.89 -0.91 -7.53
CA VAL A 278 -3.18 -0.20 -7.61
C VAL A 278 -2.96 1.32 -7.74
N PHE A 279 -3.79 1.92 -8.58
CA PHE A 279 -3.97 3.35 -8.74
C PHE A 279 -5.41 3.71 -8.33
N SER A 280 -5.64 4.87 -7.70
CA SER A 280 -6.97 5.28 -7.23
C SER A 280 -7.14 6.81 -7.09
N THR A 281 -8.39 7.28 -7.04
CA THR A 281 -8.76 8.63 -6.55
C THR A 281 -9.02 8.62 -5.05
N ALA A 282 -9.06 9.79 -4.42
CA ALA A 282 -9.48 9.91 -3.01
C ALA A 282 -10.96 9.52 -2.82
N GLY A 283 -11.85 9.93 -3.73
CA GLY A 283 -13.27 9.58 -3.69
C GLY A 283 -13.55 8.07 -3.74
N ASP A 284 -12.75 7.29 -4.48
CA ASP A 284 -12.87 5.83 -4.52
C ASP A 284 -12.32 5.17 -3.24
N LEU A 285 -11.22 5.67 -2.68
CA LEU A 285 -10.77 5.27 -1.34
C LEU A 285 -11.80 5.62 -0.26
N GLY A 286 -12.51 6.76 -0.42
CA GLY A 286 -13.64 7.15 0.41
C GLY A 286 -14.79 6.13 0.36
N ARG A 287 -15.12 5.61 -0.84
CA ARG A 287 -16.10 4.53 -1.01
C ARG A 287 -15.67 3.25 -0.32
N PHE A 288 -14.40 2.83 -0.49
CA PHE A 288 -13.84 1.67 0.20
C PHE A 288 -13.93 1.81 1.72
N CYS A 289 -13.53 2.96 2.27
CA CYS A 289 -13.64 3.24 3.71
C CYS A 289 -15.09 3.24 4.20
N MET A 290 -16.04 3.78 3.44
CA MET A 290 -17.47 3.70 3.79
C MET A 290 -17.98 2.26 3.79
N MET A 291 -17.55 1.43 2.84
CA MET A 291 -17.91 0.00 2.76
C MET A 291 -17.43 -0.77 4.00
N ILE A 292 -16.18 -0.55 4.43
CA ILE A 292 -15.64 -1.15 5.66
C ILE A 292 -16.40 -0.67 6.91
N LEU A 293 -16.71 0.63 7.00
CA LEU A 293 -17.48 1.21 8.12
C LEU A 293 -18.92 0.70 8.18
N ASN A 294 -19.52 0.40 7.02
CA ASN A 294 -20.84 -0.22 6.87
C ASN A 294 -20.75 -1.77 6.77
N ARG A 295 -19.71 -2.37 7.35
CA ARG A 295 -19.58 -3.83 7.58
C ARG A 295 -19.57 -4.71 6.32
N GLY A 296 -19.34 -4.14 5.13
CA GLY A 296 -19.35 -4.86 3.85
C GLY A 296 -20.28 -4.26 2.80
N GLU A 297 -21.24 -3.43 3.22
CA GLU A 297 -22.23 -2.77 2.37
C GLU A 297 -21.71 -1.44 1.81
N GLY A 298 -21.78 -1.26 0.50
CA GLY A 298 -21.48 0.02 -0.17
C GLY A 298 -22.69 0.96 -0.19
N ARG A 299 -22.74 1.86 -1.18
CA ARG A 299 -23.86 2.81 -1.33
C ARG A 299 -25.14 2.06 -1.72
N GLY A 300 -26.17 2.19 -0.88
CA GLY A 300 -27.49 1.59 -1.13
C GLY A 300 -27.60 0.11 -0.77
N GLY A 301 -26.80 -0.38 0.19
CA GLY A 301 -26.81 -1.77 0.67
C GLY A 301 -26.00 -2.74 -0.20
N ASN A 302 -25.86 -2.47 -1.49
CA ASN A 302 -24.99 -3.26 -2.38
C ASN A 302 -23.51 -3.06 -2.03
N GLY A 303 -22.74 -4.14 -1.91
CA GLY A 303 -21.31 -4.10 -1.64
C GLY A 303 -20.63 -5.46 -1.81
N PRO A 304 -19.29 -5.51 -1.83
CA PRO A 304 -18.53 -6.74 -2.07
C PRO A 304 -18.70 -7.80 -0.97
N PHE A 305 -19.08 -7.38 0.25
CA PHE A 305 -19.37 -8.26 1.39
C PHE A 305 -20.76 -7.94 2.00
N ALA A 306 -21.69 -7.44 1.18
CA ALA A 306 -23.06 -7.26 1.61
C ALA A 306 -23.70 -8.63 1.92
N PRO A 307 -24.51 -8.78 2.98
CA PRO A 307 -25.21 -10.02 3.26
C PRO A 307 -26.14 -10.42 2.10
N ASN A 308 -26.11 -11.70 1.72
CA ASN A 308 -27.16 -12.26 0.85
C ASN A 308 -28.49 -12.23 1.63
N HIS A 309 -29.41 -11.38 1.19
CA HIS A 309 -30.78 -11.26 1.72
C HIS A 309 -31.70 -12.40 1.26
#